data_AF-A0AAJ2MJ06-F1
#
_entry.id   AF-A0AAJ2MJ06-F1
#
_cell.length_a   1.000
_cell.length_b   1.000
_cell.length_c   1.000
_cell.angle_alpha   90.00
_cell.angle_beta   90.00
_cell.angle_gamma   90.00
#
_symmetry.space_group_name_H-M   'P 1'
#
loop_
_entity.id
_entity.type
_entity.pdbx_description
1 polymer ?
#
loop_
_entity_poly.entity_id
_entity_poly.type
_entity_poly.pdbx_seq_one_letter_code
_entity_poly.pdbx_strand_id
1 'polypeptide(L)' 'MWQREYLDPIDVVDEIRAAADARRAADAPLDAAASKACRLGRSWADIGAASGMTRQSANERWKDRK' A
#
# COMPACT_ATOMS: atom_id res chain seq x y z
N MET A 1 32.81 -20.53 -3.63
CA MET A 1 32.59 -20.23 -5.07
C MET A 1 31.17 -19.69 -5.18
N TRP A 2 31.04 -18.44 -5.57
CA TRP A 2 29.79 -17.68 -5.54
C TRP A 2 28.81 -18.20 -6.60
N GLN A 3 27.84 -19.00 -6.18
CA GLN A 3 26.71 -19.36 -7.02
C GLN A 3 25.73 -18.18 -6.95
N ARG A 4 26.04 -17.13 -7.71
CA ARG A 4 25.05 -16.15 -8.14
C ARG A 4 24.06 -16.94 -8.99
N GLU A 5 22.97 -17.37 -8.36
CA GLU A 5 21.80 -17.86 -9.07
C GLU A 5 21.49 -16.88 -10.19
N TYR A 6 21.61 -17.39 -11.40
CA TYR A 6 21.20 -16.71 -12.60
C TYR A 6 19.67 -16.72 -12.55
N LEU A 7 19.09 -15.82 -11.76
CA LEU A 7 17.67 -15.47 -11.89
C LEU A 7 17.53 -14.99 -13.32
N ASP A 8 16.91 -15.80 -14.16
CA ASP A 8 16.60 -15.45 -15.55
C ASP A 8 15.95 -14.05 -15.51
N PRO A 9 16.30 -13.09 -16.38
CA PRO A 9 15.65 -11.79 -16.41
C PRO A 9 14.10 -11.87 -16.43
N ILE A 10 13.57 -12.98 -16.94
CA ILE A 10 12.14 -13.31 -16.88
C ILE A 10 11.65 -13.49 -15.43
N ASP A 11 12.43 -14.18 -14.59
CA ASP A 11 12.11 -14.47 -13.19
C ASP A 11 12.04 -13.19 -12.33
N VAL A 12 13.06 -12.32 -12.42
CA VAL A 12 13.07 -11.05 -11.64
C VAL A 12 11.92 -10.12 -12.04
N VAL A 13 11.55 -10.06 -13.32
CA VAL A 13 10.43 -9.24 -13.77
C VAL A 13 9.10 -9.81 -13.26
N ASP A 14 8.95 -11.13 -13.24
CA ASP A 14 7.75 -11.79 -12.73
C ASP A 14 7.65 -11.70 -11.20
N GLU A 15 8.76 -11.77 -10.47
CA GLU A 15 8.83 -11.45 -9.03
C GLU A 15 8.38 -10.01 -8.76
N ILE A 16 8.86 -9.02 -9.53
CA ILE A 16 8.43 -7.63 -9.39
C ILE A 16 6.94 -7.48 -9.67
N ARG A 17 6.40 -8.16 -10.69
CA ARG A 17 4.97 -8.16 -11.00
C ARG A 17 4.16 -8.76 -9.85
N ALA A 18 4.59 -9.91 -9.32
CA ALA A 18 3.95 -10.56 -8.19
C ALA A 18 3.95 -9.65 -6.94
N ALA A 19 5.07 -8.98 -6.65
CA ALA A 19 5.16 -8.03 -5.56
C ALA A 19 4.25 -6.80 -5.78
N ALA A 20 4.18 -6.29 -7.01
CA ALA A 20 3.30 -5.18 -7.36
C ALA A 20 1.82 -5.56 -7.23
N ASP A 21 1.43 -6.76 -7.64
CA ASP A 21 0.06 -7.25 -7.52
C ASP A 21 -0.31 -7.55 -6.06
N ALA A 22 0.61 -8.12 -5.27
CA ALA A 22 0.44 -8.27 -3.83
C ALA A 22 0.23 -6.91 -3.15
N ARG A 23 0.99 -5.88 -3.53
CA ARG A 23 0.80 -4.51 -3.04
C ARG A 23 -0.59 -3.97 -3.40
N ARG A 24 -1.01 -4.11 -4.66
CA ARG A 24 -2.34 -3.65 -5.12
C ARG A 24 -3.47 -4.39 -4.40
N ALA A 25 -3.31 -5.69 -4.16
CA ALA A 25 -4.28 -6.47 -3.40
C ALA A 25 -4.35 -6.01 -1.94
N ALA A 26 -3.23 -5.63 -1.34
CA ALA A 26 -3.18 -5.08 0.02
C ALA A 26 -3.70 -3.63 0.13
N ASP A 27 -3.70 -2.86 -0.97
CA ASP A 27 -4.24 -1.50 -0.99
C ASP A 27 -5.76 -1.47 -0.73
N ALA A 28 -6.52 -2.44 -1.24
CA ALA A 28 -7.98 -2.45 -1.10
C ALA A 28 -8.47 -2.60 0.37
N PRO A 29 -7.94 -3.54 1.18
CA PRO A 29 -8.23 -3.57 2.62
C PRO A 29 -7.83 -2.29 3.35
N LEU A 30 -6.70 -1.68 2.99
CA LEU A 30 -6.22 -0.43 3.59
C LEU A 30 -7.18 0.73 3.29
N ASP A 31 -7.63 0.85 2.04
CA ASP A 31 -8.59 1.87 1.64
C ASP A 31 -9.95 1.68 2.33
N ALA A 32 -10.42 0.44 2.48
CA ALA A 32 -11.64 0.12 3.22
C ALA A 32 -11.53 0.48 4.71
N ALA A 33 -10.38 0.20 5.33
CA ALA A 33 -10.11 0.57 6.71
C ALA A 33 -10.07 2.10 6.91
N ALA A 34 -9.43 2.83 5.99
CA ALA A 34 -9.42 4.29 6.00
C ALA A 34 -10.84 4.88 5.88
N SER A 35 -11.63 4.40 4.91
CA SER A 35 -13.04 4.80 4.75
C SER A 35 -13.86 4.54 6.01
N LYS A 36 -13.67 3.38 6.67
CA LYS A 36 -14.31 3.07 7.95
C LYS A 36 -13.89 4.04 9.05
N ALA A 37 -12.60 4.33 9.18
CA ALA A 37 -12.08 5.26 10.18
C ALA A 37 -12.64 6.68 9.99
N CYS A 38 -12.76 7.17 8.76
CA CYS A 38 -13.39 8.45 8.44
C CYS A 38 -14.87 8.48 8.84
N ARG A 39 -15.63 7.40 8.57
CA ARG A 39 -17.04 7.28 8.98
C ARG A 39 -17.22 7.29 10.50
N LEU A 40 -16.22 6.80 11.23
CA LEU A 40 -16.16 6.85 12.70
C LEU A 40 -15.60 8.18 13.25
N GLY A 41 -15.35 9.17 12.39
CA GLY A 41 -14.90 10.51 12.79
C GLY A 41 -13.42 10.61 13.15
N ARG A 42 -12.58 9.63 12.77
CA ARG A 42 -11.13 9.73 12.98
C ARG A 42 -10.52 10.82 12.10
N SER A 43 -9.53 11.52 12.65
CA SER A 43 -8.84 12.58 11.93
C SER A 43 -7.89 12.00 10.88
N TRP A 44 -7.60 12.76 9.83
CA TRP A 44 -6.57 12.38 8.85
C TRP A 44 -5.18 12.22 9.46
N ALA A 45 -4.90 12.88 10.60
CA ALA A 45 -3.63 12.72 11.29
C ALA A 45 -3.53 11.32 11.92
N ASP A 46 -4.60 10.87 12.58
CA ASP A 46 -4.66 9.52 13.17
C ASP A 46 -4.59 8.43 12.11
N ILE A 47 -5.33 8.61 11.01
CA ILE A 47 -5.35 7.66 9.89
C ILE A 47 -3.97 7.62 9.21
N GLY A 48 -3.32 8.76 9.00
CA GLY A 48 -1.97 8.83 8.46
C GLY A 48 -0.96 8.11 9.37
N ALA A 49 -0.96 8.42 10.66
CA ALA A 49 -0.08 7.78 11.64
C ALA A 49 -0.26 6.25 11.67
N ALA A 50 -1.51 5.77 11.66
CA ALA A 50 -1.81 4.34 11.64
C ALA A 50 -1.39 3.63 10.34
N SER A 51 -1.26 4.35 9.23
CA SER A 51 -0.87 3.82 7.92
C SER A 51 0.58 4.13 7.54
N GLY A 52 1.35 4.72 8.46
CA GLY A 52 2.77 5.04 8.22
C GLY A 52 3.00 6.21 7.26
N MET A 53 2.02 7.09 7.08
CA MET A 53 2.13 8.25 6.19
C MET A 53 1.78 9.57 6.89
N THR A 54 2.12 10.68 6.25
CA THR A 54 1.76 11.99 6.78
C THR A 54 0.24 12.21 6.71
N ARG A 55 -0.28 13.12 7.54
CA ARG A 55 -1.68 13.59 7.46
C ARG A 55 -2.05 14.03 6.03
N GLN A 56 -1.15 14.76 5.36
CA GLN A 56 -1.40 15.28 4.01
C GLN A 56 -1.53 14.14 3.00
N SER A 57 -0.60 13.18 3.03
CA SER A 57 -0.65 12.00 2.15
C SER A 57 -1.92 11.17 2.37
N ALA A 58 -2.36 11.00 3.62
CA ALA A 58 -3.61 10.30 3.94
C ALA A 58 -4.83 11.04 3.38
N ASN A 59 -4.90 12.37 3.56
CA ASN A 59 -5.98 13.18 3.02
C ASN A 59 -6.01 13.14 1.49
N GLU A 60 -4.87 13.36 0.82
CA GLU A 60 -4.80 13.30 -0.65
C GLU A 60 -5.23 11.94 -1.20
N ARG A 61 -4.86 10.85 -0.53
CA ARG A 61 -5.18 9.49 -0.96
C ARG A 61 -6.67 9.14 -0.81
N TRP A 62 -7.33 9.59 0.25
CA TRP A 62 -8.67 9.09 0.63
C TRP A 62 -9.78 10.13 0.66
N LYS A 63 -9.49 11.43 0.53
CA LYS A 63 -10.53 12.49 0.55
C LYS A 63 -11.63 12.29 -0.50
N ASP A 64 -11.26 11.77 -1.68
CA ASP A 64 -12.16 11.59 -2.83
C ASP A 64 -12.81 10.20 -2.87
N ARG A 65 -12.48 9.32 -1.91
CA ARG A 65 -12.96 7.93 -1.83
C ARG A 65 -13.97 7.69 -0.70
N LYS A 66 -14.41 8.77 -0.04
CA LYS A 66 -15.47 8.78 0.98
C LYS A 66 -16.83 8.90 0.31
#